data_AF-A0A2I0LHX0-F1
#
_entry.id   AF-A0A2I0LHX0-F1
#
_cell.length_a   1.000
_cell.length_b   1.000
_cell.length_c   1.000
_cell.angle_alpha   90.00
_cell.angle_beta   90.00
_cell.angle_gamma   90.00
#
_symmetry.space_group_name_H-M   'P 1'
#
loop_
_entity.id
_entity.type
_entity.pdbx_description
1 polymer ?
#
loop_
_entity_poly.entity_id
_entity_poly.type
_entity_poly.pdbx_seq_one_letter_code
_entity_poly.pdbx_strand_id
1 'polypeptide(L)'
;WGRWREILSHGRFKRRLSERDVESVCRAILVFCLLHYRGDPGVKSFIWDLISPPENGRARHLLNHAGLPSPVPRGRKGRRLKAQGALEAHKAEWVRRYNPDALFQDDGYKKHLKHHCNKVLLRVRLLSFLRQELLGDQAHKVLAGAAAT
;
A
#
# COMPACT_ATOMS: atom_id res chain seq x y z
N TRP A 1 6.74 5.26 3.92
CA TRP A 1 7.70 6.38 4.01
C TRP A 1 8.99 6.01 4.73
N GLY A 2 9.24 4.74 5.04
CA GLY A 2 10.46 4.35 5.75
C GLY A 2 10.56 4.83 7.19
N ARG A 3 9.52 5.45 7.74
CA ARG A 3 9.47 6.01 9.10
C ARG A 3 9.22 4.93 10.18
N TRP A 4 9.80 3.74 10.01
CA TRP A 4 9.57 2.60 10.89
C TRP A 4 10.07 2.87 12.31
N ARG A 5 11.27 3.44 12.42
CA ARG A 5 11.87 3.85 13.69
C ARG A 5 11.00 4.84 14.46
N GLU A 6 10.37 5.79 13.76
CA GLU A 6 9.48 6.78 14.38
C GLU A 6 8.16 6.16 14.83
N ILE A 7 7.61 5.22 14.05
CA ILE A 7 6.44 4.43 14.47
C ILE A 7 6.77 3.66 15.76
N LEU A 8 7.97 3.08 15.85
CA LEU A 8 8.43 2.38 17.05
C LEU A 8 8.64 3.32 18.24
N SER A 9 9.16 4.54 18.02
CA SER A 9 9.41 5.49 19.12
C SER A 9 8.12 6.08 19.69
N HIS A 10 7.09 6.26 18.87
CA HIS A 10 5.80 6.82 19.32
C HIS A 10 4.76 5.74 19.68
N GLY A 11 4.92 4.53 19.17
CA GLY A 11 3.98 3.44 19.37
C GLY A 11 4.08 2.84 20.77
N ARG A 12 2.96 2.74 21.47
CA ARG A 12 2.84 2.02 22.75
C ARG A 12 2.56 0.54 22.51
N PHE A 13 3.55 -0.17 21.97
CA PHE A 13 3.41 -1.60 21.69
C PHE A 13 3.57 -2.44 22.95
N LYS A 14 2.66 -3.40 23.16
CA LYS A 14 2.73 -4.34 24.29
C LYS A 14 3.95 -5.28 24.23
N ARG A 15 4.56 -5.43 23.05
CA ARG A 15 5.72 -6.27 22.78
C ARG A 15 6.78 -5.43 22.07
N ARG A 16 8.06 -5.79 22.26
CA ARG A 16 9.14 -5.22 21.46
C ARG A 16 8.96 -5.65 20.01
N LEU A 17 8.94 -4.67 19.12
CA LEU A 17 8.87 -4.86 17.67
C LEU A 17 10.14 -4.27 17.05
N SER A 18 10.68 -4.96 16.07
CA SER A 18 11.73 -4.45 15.18
C SER A 18 11.10 -3.68 14.01
N GLU A 19 11.91 -2.92 13.28
CA GLU A 19 11.45 -2.25 12.04
C GLU A 19 10.89 -3.26 11.03
N ARG A 20 11.49 -4.46 10.96
CA ARG A 20 11.03 -5.55 10.10
C ARG A 20 9.66 -6.08 10.51
N ASP A 21 9.37 -6.13 11.80
CA ASP A 21 8.05 -6.55 12.30
C ASP A 21 6.99 -5.52 11.91
N VAL A 22 7.28 -4.23 12.09
CA VAL A 22 6.39 -3.13 11.67
C VAL A 22 6.15 -3.18 10.17
N GLU A 23 7.21 -3.33 9.38
CA GLU A 23 7.09 -3.48 7.93
C GLU A 23 6.22 -4.68 7.55
N SER A 24 6.42 -5.83 8.19
CA SER A 24 5.66 -7.06 7.92
C SER A 24 4.17 -6.90 8.25
N VAL A 25 3.85 -6.28 9.39
CA VAL A 25 2.48 -5.95 9.77
C VAL A 25 1.85 -4.99 8.76
N CYS A 26 2.55 -3.92 8.38
CA CYS A 26 2.07 -2.98 7.36
C CYS A 26 1.82 -3.67 6.01
N ARG A 27 2.72 -4.57 5.57
CA ARG A 27 2.54 -5.35 4.34
C ARG A 27 1.31 -6.25 4.44
N ALA A 28 1.10 -6.95 5.54
CA ALA A 28 -0.08 -7.79 5.75
C ALA A 28 -1.39 -6.99 5.71
N ILE A 29 -1.42 -5.79 6.32
CA ILE A 29 -2.58 -4.88 6.26
C ILE A 29 -2.89 -4.51 4.80
N LEU A 30 -1.86 -4.15 4.03
CA LEU A 30 -2.04 -3.74 2.62
C LEU A 30 -2.45 -4.92 1.73
N VAL A 31 -1.89 -6.10 1.95
CA VAL A 31 -2.31 -7.34 1.28
C VAL A 31 -3.79 -7.61 1.56
N PHE A 32 -4.22 -7.59 2.82
CA PHE A 32 -5.63 -7.81 3.16
C PHE A 32 -6.54 -6.79 2.48
N CYS A 33 -6.17 -5.50 2.54
CA CYS A 33 -6.89 -4.44 1.86
C CYS A 33 -6.99 -4.74 0.36
N LEU A 34 -5.90 -5.16 -0.28
CA LEU A 34 -5.81 -5.42 -1.71
C LEU A 34 -6.69 -6.59 -2.18
N LEU A 35 -6.74 -7.66 -1.38
CA LEU A 35 -7.58 -8.83 -1.64
C LEU A 35 -9.07 -8.48 -1.60
N HIS A 36 -9.47 -7.58 -0.70
CA HIS A 36 -10.86 -7.14 -0.56
C HIS A 36 -11.23 -5.89 -1.38
N TYR A 37 -10.25 -5.25 -1.99
CA TYR A 37 -10.45 -4.04 -2.77
C TYR A 37 -11.14 -4.33 -4.12
N ARG A 38 -12.24 -3.62 -4.37
CA ARG A 38 -13.08 -3.70 -5.57
C ARG A 38 -13.16 -2.37 -6.35
N GLY A 39 -12.31 -1.40 -6.03
CA GLY A 39 -12.27 -0.09 -6.68
C GLY A 39 -11.41 -0.08 -7.95
N ASP A 40 -10.77 1.06 -8.21
CA ASP A 40 -9.94 1.33 -9.38
C ASP A 40 -8.80 0.30 -9.58
N PRO A 41 -8.73 -0.39 -10.73
CA PRO A 41 -7.71 -1.41 -10.98
C PRO A 41 -6.27 -0.86 -11.06
N GLY A 42 -6.09 0.41 -11.42
CA GLY A 42 -4.80 1.11 -11.38
C GLY A 42 -4.28 1.30 -9.96
N VAL A 43 -5.15 1.65 -9.01
CA VAL A 43 -4.79 1.66 -7.57
C VAL A 43 -4.41 0.25 -7.12
N LYS A 44 -5.16 -0.77 -7.55
CA LYS A 44 -4.85 -2.17 -7.22
C LYS A 44 -3.46 -2.58 -7.74
N SER A 45 -3.15 -2.30 -9.00
CA SER A 45 -1.83 -2.59 -9.58
C SER A 45 -0.72 -1.83 -8.88
N PHE A 46 -0.92 -0.54 -8.60
CA PHE A 46 0.06 0.27 -7.90
C PHE A 46 0.42 -0.30 -6.53
N ILE A 47 -0.59 -0.66 -5.73
CA ILE A 47 -0.36 -1.21 -4.39
C ILE A 47 0.33 -2.58 -4.49
N TRP A 48 -0.06 -3.40 -5.47
CA TRP A 48 0.61 -4.68 -5.73
C TRP A 48 2.09 -4.50 -6.00
N ASP A 49 2.46 -3.57 -6.89
CA ASP A 49 3.86 -3.29 -7.21
C ASP A 49 4.63 -2.74 -6.00
N LEU A 50 3.98 -1.87 -5.21
CA LEU A 50 4.56 -1.27 -4.01
C LEU A 50 4.92 -2.30 -2.93
N ILE A 51 4.08 -3.30 -2.72
CA ILE A 51 4.25 -4.28 -1.63
C ILE A 51 4.83 -5.61 -2.11
N SER A 52 5.02 -5.80 -3.41
CA SER A 52 5.78 -6.93 -3.95
C SER A 52 7.23 -6.84 -3.46
N PRO A 53 7.84 -7.96 -3.04
CA PRO A 53 9.27 -7.98 -2.71
C PRO A 53 10.11 -7.51 -3.91
N PRO A 54 11.23 -6.80 -3.66
CA PRO A 54 12.15 -6.40 -4.72
C PRO A 54 12.78 -7.63 -5.37
N GLU A 55 12.84 -7.62 -6.70
CA GLU A 55 13.53 -8.65 -7.48
C GLU A 55 15.02 -8.25 -7.53
N ASN A 56 15.91 -9.09 -7.01
CA ASN A 56 17.37 -8.84 -6.96
C ASN A 56 17.80 -7.57 -6.21
N GLY A 57 17.10 -7.19 -5.14
CA GLY A 57 17.45 -6.04 -4.30
C GLY A 57 17.13 -4.67 -4.92
N ARG A 58 16.57 -4.63 -6.14
CA ARG A 58 16.03 -3.40 -6.74
C ARG A 58 14.52 -3.35 -6.53
N ALA A 59 14.05 -2.28 -5.89
CA ALA A 59 12.63 -1.98 -5.83
C ALA A 59 12.11 -1.83 -7.28
N ARG A 60 10.97 -2.46 -7.59
CA ARG A 60 10.33 -2.28 -8.91
C ARG A 60 10.06 -0.79 -9.10
N HIS A 61 10.51 -0.24 -10.23
CA HIS A 61 10.14 1.10 -10.62
C HIS A 61 8.60 1.12 -10.70
N LEU A 62 7.96 1.99 -9.93
CA LEU A 62 6.51 2.05 -9.80
C LEU A 62 5.91 2.64 -11.08
N LEU A 63 5.97 1.93 -12.20
CA LEU A 63 5.66 2.44 -13.56
C LEU A 63 4.20 2.91 -13.75
N ASN A 64 3.33 2.70 -12.75
CA ASN A 64 1.91 3.07 -12.76
C ASN A 64 1.65 4.51 -12.25
N HIS A 65 2.42 5.50 -12.69
CA HIS A 65 2.29 6.90 -12.24
C HIS A 65 1.48 7.81 -13.17
N ALA A 66 1.20 7.39 -14.41
CA ALA A 66 0.35 8.15 -15.32
C ALA A 66 -1.14 8.00 -14.91
N GLY A 67 -1.62 8.94 -14.11
CA GLY A 67 -3.04 9.12 -13.84
C GLY A 67 -3.37 9.26 -12.35
N LEU A 68 -3.65 10.49 -11.92
CA LEU A 68 -4.77 10.66 -11.00
C LEU A 68 -6.00 9.97 -11.63
N PRO A 69 -6.87 9.31 -10.86
CA PRO A 69 -8.23 9.16 -11.32
C PRO A 69 -8.76 10.58 -11.54
N SER A 70 -8.95 10.96 -12.80
CA SER A 70 -9.75 12.13 -13.18
C SER A 70 -11.05 12.09 -12.35
N PRO A 71 -11.61 13.24 -11.91
CA PRO A 71 -12.78 13.29 -11.04
C PRO A 71 -13.81 12.24 -11.46
N VAL A 72 -14.10 11.30 -10.55
CA VAL A 72 -14.82 10.04 -10.81
C VAL A 72 -15.90 10.24 -11.90
N PRO A 73 -15.69 9.73 -13.13
CA PRO A 73 -16.67 9.91 -14.18
C PRO A 73 -17.88 9.04 -13.85
N ARG A 74 -19.00 9.67 -13.46
CA ARG A 74 -20.30 9.01 -13.44
C ARG A 74 -20.63 8.61 -14.87
N GLY A 75 -20.45 7.34 -15.19
CA GLY A 75 -20.95 6.73 -16.41
C GLY A 75 -20.07 6.93 -17.63
N ARG A 76 -19.10 6.03 -17.84
CA ARG A 76 -18.76 5.59 -19.20
C ARG A 76 -18.12 4.21 -19.17
N LYS A 77 -18.77 3.26 -19.82
CA LYS A 77 -18.39 1.84 -19.90
C LYS A 77 -17.21 1.71 -20.88
N GLY A 78 -16.00 1.46 -20.38
CA GLY A 78 -14.79 1.38 -21.20
C GLY A 78 -13.84 0.26 -20.77
N ARG A 79 -13.66 -0.70 -21.66
CA ARG A 79 -12.61 -1.76 -21.76
C ARG A 79 -12.13 -2.43 -20.45
N ARG A 80 -12.68 -3.63 -20.19
CA ARG A 80 -12.18 -4.57 -19.17
C ARG A 80 -10.77 -5.05 -19.52
N LEU A 81 -9.75 -4.53 -18.85
CA LEU A 81 -8.55 -5.33 -18.58
C LEU A 81 -8.95 -6.38 -17.55
N LYS A 82 -8.85 -7.63 -17.98
CA LYS A 82 -9.42 -8.84 -17.37
C LYS A 82 -9.14 -8.91 -15.86
N ALA A 83 -10.20 -9.19 -15.09
CA ALA A 83 -10.21 -9.36 -13.64
C ALA A 83 -9.51 -10.65 -13.16
N GLN A 84 -8.31 -10.94 -13.66
CA GLN A 84 -7.48 -12.09 -13.27
C GLN A 84 -6.64 -11.82 -12.01
N GLY A 85 -6.40 -10.56 -11.63
CA GLY A 85 -5.41 -10.20 -10.61
C GLY A 85 -5.76 -10.58 -9.17
N ALA A 86 -7.04 -10.75 -8.82
CA ALA A 86 -7.42 -11.15 -7.45
C ALA A 86 -7.16 -12.65 -7.19
N LEU A 87 -7.38 -13.51 -8.19
CA LEU A 87 -7.16 -14.95 -8.09
C LEU A 87 -5.66 -15.28 -8.13
N GLU A 88 -4.90 -14.58 -8.96
CA GLU A 88 -3.44 -14.73 -9.05
C GLU A 88 -2.72 -14.14 -7.82
N ALA A 89 -3.28 -13.10 -7.19
CA ALA A 89 -2.78 -12.57 -5.92
C ALA A 89 -2.82 -13.61 -4.79
N HIS A 90 -3.88 -14.41 -4.70
CA HIS A 90 -3.98 -15.49 -3.72
C HIS A 90 -2.97 -16.63 -3.96
N LYS A 91 -2.48 -16.79 -5.20
CA LYS A 91 -1.52 -17.85 -5.56
C LYS A 91 -0.06 -17.43 -5.37
N ALA A 92 0.23 -16.13 -5.43
CA ALA A 92 1.58 -15.61 -5.30
C ALA A 92 2.20 -16.04 -3.96
N GLU A 93 3.33 -16.73 -4.02
CA GLU A 93 3.98 -17.32 -2.86
C GLU A 93 4.37 -16.29 -1.80
N TRP A 94 4.80 -15.11 -2.23
CA TRP A 94 5.15 -14.02 -1.33
C TRP A 94 3.94 -13.47 -0.54
N VAL A 95 2.73 -13.57 -1.10
CA VAL A 95 1.49 -13.17 -0.40
C VAL A 95 1.21 -14.12 0.76
N ARG A 96 1.52 -15.42 0.62
CA ARG A 96 1.38 -16.40 1.71
C ARG A 96 2.26 -16.06 2.91
N ARG A 97 3.44 -15.46 2.68
CA ARG A 97 4.32 -14.99 3.77
C ARG A 97 3.69 -13.87 4.59
N TYR A 98 2.83 -13.07 3.97
CA TYR A 98 2.06 -12.01 4.62
C TYR A 98 0.59 -12.38 4.76
N ASN A 99 0.27 -13.69 4.87
CA ASN A 99 -1.10 -14.18 4.89
C ASN A 99 -1.88 -13.46 6.01
N PRO A 100 -2.84 -12.59 5.65
CA PRO A 100 -3.50 -11.76 6.64
C PRO A 100 -4.45 -12.56 7.52
N ASP A 101 -4.94 -13.72 7.07
CA ASP A 101 -5.79 -14.60 7.89
C ASP A 101 -4.97 -15.31 8.98
N ALA A 102 -3.67 -15.53 8.76
CA ALA A 102 -2.76 -16.07 9.77
C ALA A 102 -2.32 -14.99 10.77
N LEU A 103 -2.20 -13.74 10.32
CA LEU A 103 -1.68 -12.63 11.11
C LEU A 103 -2.76 -11.90 11.93
N PHE A 104 -3.99 -11.81 11.40
CA PHE A 104 -5.12 -11.14 12.04
C PHE A 104 -6.14 -12.16 12.55
N GLN A 105 -5.96 -12.57 13.81
CA GLN A 105 -6.87 -13.52 14.46
C GLN A 105 -8.19 -12.88 14.88
N ASP A 106 -8.22 -11.56 15.10
CA ASP A 106 -9.41 -10.83 15.53
C ASP A 106 -10.37 -10.55 14.36
N ASP A 107 -11.56 -11.17 14.40
CA ASP A 107 -12.58 -11.01 13.38
C ASP A 107 -13.19 -9.59 13.32
N GLY A 108 -13.25 -8.90 14.45
CA GLY A 108 -13.72 -7.51 14.52
C GLY A 108 -12.78 -6.58 13.75
N TYR A 109 -11.48 -6.76 13.95
CA TYR A 109 -10.43 -6.04 13.22
C TYR A 109 -10.47 -6.35 11.72
N LYS A 110 -10.62 -7.62 11.32
CA LYS A 110 -10.76 -7.99 9.90
C LYS A 110 -11.99 -7.33 9.27
N LYS A 111 -13.14 -7.33 9.95
CA LYS A 111 -14.36 -6.65 9.47
C LYS A 111 -14.13 -5.14 9.32
N HIS A 112 -13.52 -4.50 10.32
CA HIS A 112 -13.16 -3.08 10.28
C HIS A 112 -12.24 -2.76 9.10
N LEU A 113 -11.15 -3.53 8.94
CA LEU A 113 -10.19 -3.32 7.88
C LEU A 113 -10.81 -3.56 6.51
N LYS A 114 -11.67 -4.57 6.36
CA LYS A 114 -12.40 -4.84 5.12
C LYS A 114 -13.33 -3.68 4.76
N HIS A 115 -14.04 -3.12 5.74
CA HIS A 115 -14.90 -1.95 5.52
C HIS A 115 -14.10 -0.71 5.09
N HIS A 116 -12.87 -0.55 5.57
CA HIS A 116 -12.02 0.61 5.28
C HIS A 116 -10.94 0.40 4.24
N CYS A 117 -10.84 -0.78 3.61
CA CYS A 117 -9.77 -1.12 2.66
C CYS A 117 -9.63 -0.07 1.54
N ASN A 118 -10.75 0.40 0.98
CA ASN A 118 -10.76 1.43 -0.05
C ASN A 118 -10.10 2.74 0.44
N LYS A 119 -10.48 3.20 1.64
CA LYS A 119 -9.91 4.42 2.24
C LYS A 119 -8.42 4.28 2.48
N VAL A 120 -7.97 3.12 2.99
CA VAL A 120 -6.55 2.83 3.22
C VAL A 120 -5.75 2.88 1.92
N LEU A 121 -6.18 2.14 0.88
CA LEU A 121 -5.43 2.08 -0.38
C LEU A 121 -5.41 3.42 -1.13
N LEU A 122 -6.52 4.16 -1.14
CA LEU A 122 -6.57 5.49 -1.75
C LEU A 122 -5.64 6.47 -1.03
N ARG A 123 -5.54 6.40 0.31
CA ARG A 123 -4.61 7.24 1.09
C ARG A 123 -3.16 6.88 0.79
N VAL A 124 -2.83 5.60 0.66
CA VAL A 124 -1.48 5.17 0.27
C VAL A 124 -1.13 5.70 -1.12
N ARG A 125 -2.04 5.55 -2.10
CA ARG A 125 -1.85 6.10 -3.45
C ARG A 125 -1.67 7.62 -3.45
N LEU A 126 -2.50 8.35 -2.69
CA LEU A 126 -2.41 9.80 -2.58
C LEU A 126 -1.07 10.23 -1.98
N LEU A 127 -0.63 9.62 -0.89
CA LEU A 127 0.66 9.93 -0.28
C LEU A 127 1.81 9.65 -1.25
N SER A 128 1.79 8.49 -1.93
CA SER A 128 2.69 8.15 -3.05
C SER A 128 2.79 9.25 -4.09
N PHE A 129 1.64 9.74 -4.56
CA PHE A 129 1.58 10.87 -5.48
C PHE A 129 2.19 12.15 -4.90
N LEU A 130 1.79 12.57 -3.69
CA LEU A 130 2.31 13.79 -3.06
C LEU A 130 3.84 13.77 -2.95
N ARG A 131 4.43 12.62 -2.60
CA ARG A 131 5.88 12.51 -2.47
C ARG A 131 6.61 12.56 -3.80
N GLN A 132 6.06 11.94 -4.84
CA GLN A 132 6.76 11.78 -6.12
C GLN A 132 6.53 12.96 -7.07
N GLU A 133 5.29 13.44 -7.15
CA GLU A 133 4.87 14.44 -8.15
C GLU A 133 4.91 15.86 -7.60
N LEU A 134 4.58 16.04 -6.32
CA LEU A 134 4.55 17.37 -5.70
C LEU A 134 5.88 17.74 -5.04
N LEU A 135 6.50 16.81 -4.33
CA LEU A 135 7.78 17.07 -3.69
C LEU A 135 8.97 16.76 -4.60
N GLY A 136 8.83 15.82 -5.56
CA GLY A 136 9.87 15.45 -6.52
C GLY A 136 11.25 15.26 -5.86
N ASP A 137 12.27 15.91 -6.42
CA ASP A 137 13.64 15.89 -5.92
C ASP A 137 13.81 16.54 -4.53
N GLN A 138 12.88 17.43 -4.14
CA GLN A 138 12.92 18.08 -2.83
C GLN A 138 12.33 17.19 -1.72
N ALA A 139 11.69 16.07 -2.05
CA ALA A 139 11.05 15.18 -1.07
C ALA A 139 12.02 14.73 0.03
N HIS A 140 13.27 14.43 -0.33
CA HIS A 140 14.27 14.02 0.65
C HIS A 140 14.68 15.16 1.59
N LYS A 141 14.76 16.40 1.08
CA LYS A 141 15.11 17.58 1.89
C LYS A 141 13.98 17.99 2.82
N VAL A 142 12.73 17.99 2.32
CA VAL A 142 11.54 18.28 3.12
C VAL A 142 11.36 17.23 4.23
N LEU A 143 11.55 15.94 3.93
CA LEU A 143 11.50 14.88 4.95
C LEU A 143 12.64 14.97 5.97
N ALA A 144 13.79 15.53 5.59
CA ALA A 144 14.89 15.80 6.50
C ALA A 144 14.71 17.08 7.35
N GLY A 145 13.59 17.80 7.17
CA GLY A 145 13.30 19.03 7.91
C GLY A 145 14.05 20.27 7.41
N ALA A 146 14.50 20.28 6.15
CA ALA A 146 15.13 21.45 5.56
C ALA A 146 14.17 22.66 5.55
N ALA A 147 14.68 23.84 5.91
CA ALA A 147 13.92 25.09 5.81
C ALA A 147 13.57 25.38 4.35
N ALA A 148 12.39 25.95 4.12
CA ALA A 148 12.02 26.49 2.82
C ALA A 148 12.97 27.65 2.51
N THR A 149 13.77 27.50 1.46
CA THR A 149 14.62 28.56 0.89
C THR A 149 13.82 29.42 -0.07
#